data_AF-A0A0M8P131-F1
#
_entry.id   AF-A0A0M8P131-F1
#
_cell.length_a   1.000
_cell.length_b   1.000
_cell.length_c   1.000
_cell.angle_alpha   90.00
_cell.angle_beta   90.00
_cell.angle_gamma   90.00
#
_symmetry.space_group_name_H-M   'P 1'
#
loop_
_entity.id
_entity.type
_entity.pdbx_description
1 polymer ?
#
loop_
_entity_poly.entity_id
_entity_poly.type
_entity_poly.pdbx_seq_one_letter_code
_entity_poly.pdbx_strand_id
1 'polypeptide(L)'
;MPGSLVSRALRRPRAILKYQKEHTILVKNIHACIGILYRIPEGNYLVEVALNIQSLKIQADKVKWASQALAIDAADMPFVTSKGVDHFSCFIPRFCDYIGIETTRLAETLQDHIHKPVPKTEHGIEFEMLIATDLQSVLAKMGTIGM
;
A
#
# COMPACT_ATOMS: atom_id res chain seq x y z
N MET A 1 16.57 4.45 -33.76
CA MET A 1 17.27 5.06 -32.62
C MET A 1 17.55 3.99 -31.56
N PRO A 2 18.76 3.39 -31.51
CA PRO A 2 19.07 2.43 -30.47
C PRO A 2 19.47 3.21 -29.20
N GLY A 3 18.59 3.23 -28.19
CA GLY A 3 18.97 3.71 -26.87
C GLY A 3 20.23 2.97 -26.40
N SER A 4 21.28 3.72 -26.03
CA SER A 4 22.63 3.19 -25.81
C SER A 4 22.62 2.03 -24.81
N LEU A 5 23.52 1.06 -24.97
CA LEU A 5 23.63 -0.11 -24.08
C LEU A 5 23.74 0.29 -22.59
N VAL A 6 24.34 1.45 -22.31
CA VAL A 6 24.44 2.06 -20.97
C VAL A 6 23.07 2.42 -20.40
N SER A 7 22.17 2.96 -21.23
CA SER A 7 20.79 3.27 -20.81
C SER A 7 20.00 2.02 -20.41
N ARG A 8 20.20 0.89 -21.11
CA ARG A 8 19.58 -0.40 -20.77
C ARG A 8 20.19 -1.02 -19.51
N ALA A 9 21.51 -0.94 -19.35
CA ALA A 9 22.23 -1.47 -18.19
C ALA A 9 21.80 -0.80 -16.88
N LEU A 10 21.57 0.51 -16.89
CA LEU A 10 21.10 1.26 -15.71
C LEU A 10 19.59 1.12 -15.45
N ARG A 11 18.80 0.74 -16.46
CA ARG A 11 17.34 0.65 -16.36
C ARG A 11 16.88 -0.46 -15.40
N ARG A 12 17.54 -1.62 -15.46
CA ARG A 12 17.15 -2.80 -14.66
C ARG A 12 17.34 -2.59 -13.15
N PRO A 13 18.53 -2.17 -12.66
CA PRO A 13 18.72 -1.89 -11.24
C PRO A 13 17.83 -0.76 -10.74
N ARG A 14 17.57 0.27 -11.57
CA ARG A 14 16.64 1.36 -11.24
C ARG A 14 15.20 0.88 -11.07
N ALA A 15 14.75 -0.07 -11.89
CA ALA A 15 13.40 -0.64 -11.75
C ALA A 15 13.24 -1.39 -10.42
N ILE A 16 14.25 -2.17 -10.02
CA ILE A 16 14.30 -2.87 -8.71
C ILE A 16 14.24 -1.85 -7.57
N LEU A 17 15.11 -0.85 -7.58
CA LEU A 17 15.16 0.18 -6.54
C LEU A 17 13.85 0.97 -6.46
N LYS A 18 13.22 1.28 -7.61
CA LYS A 18 11.93 1.96 -7.65
C LYS A 18 10.85 1.12 -7.00
N TYR A 19 10.73 -0.16 -7.36
CA TYR A 19 9.76 -1.08 -6.76
C TYR A 19 9.96 -1.18 -5.24
N GLN A 20 11.18 -1.44 -4.78
CA GLN A 20 11.49 -1.56 -3.35
C GLN A 20 11.18 -0.27 -2.59
N LYS A 21 11.48 0.89 -3.16
CA LYS A 21 11.17 2.20 -2.56
C LYS A 21 9.67 2.40 -2.39
N GLU A 22 8.89 2.22 -3.46
CA GLU A 22 7.43 2.42 -3.38
C GLU A 22 6.80 1.41 -2.42
N HIS A 23 7.24 0.15 -2.44
CA HIS A 23 6.77 -0.88 -1.51
C HIS A 23 7.06 -0.49 -0.05
N THR A 24 8.28 -0.04 0.24
CA THR A 24 8.67 0.42 1.58
C THR A 24 7.84 1.61 2.05
N ILE A 25 7.56 2.56 1.16
CA ILE A 25 6.72 3.73 1.47
C ILE A 25 5.31 3.29 1.86
N LEU A 26 4.70 2.40 1.06
CA LEU A 26 3.35 1.90 1.32
C LEU A 26 3.27 1.17 2.67
N VAL A 27 4.19 0.24 2.94
CA VAL A 27 4.27 -0.50 4.22
C VAL A 27 4.40 0.47 5.40
N LYS A 28 5.32 1.44 5.29
CA LYS A 28 5.56 2.44 6.36
C LYS A 28 4.31 3.27 6.65
N ASN A 29 3.58 3.65 5.61
CA ASN A 29 2.39 4.49 5.78
C ASN A 29 1.19 3.70 6.32
N ILE A 30 1.06 2.42 5.97
CA ILE A 30 0.09 1.52 6.60
C ILE A 30 0.41 1.38 8.10
N HIS A 31 1.68 1.13 8.46
CA HIS A 31 2.12 1.08 9.87
C HIS A 31 1.79 2.38 10.61
N ALA A 32 2.02 3.54 9.99
CA ALA A 32 1.73 4.82 10.60
C ALA A 32 0.23 4.99 10.87
N CYS A 33 -0.64 4.64 9.91
CA CYS A 33 -2.09 4.69 10.09
C CYS A 33 -2.55 3.78 11.23
N ILE A 34 -2.06 2.54 11.28
CA ILE A 34 -2.33 1.58 12.37
C ILE A 34 -1.89 2.15 13.72
N GLY A 35 -0.68 2.71 13.78
CA GLY A 35 -0.12 3.27 15.01
C GLY A 35 -0.90 4.47 15.53
N ILE A 36 -1.49 5.29 14.65
CA ILE A 36 -2.36 6.39 15.04
C ILE A 36 -3.70 5.85 15.55
N LEU A 37 -4.33 4.91 14.85
CA LEU A 37 -5.61 4.31 15.26
C LEU A 37 -5.51 3.62 16.63
N TYR A 38 -4.41 2.93 16.94
CA TYR A 38 -4.21 2.33 18.26
C TYR A 38 -4.03 3.33 19.41
N ARG A 39 -3.76 4.60 19.10
CA ARG A 39 -3.60 5.65 20.11
C ARG A 39 -4.90 6.36 20.47
N ILE A 40 -6.04 5.91 19.93
CA ILE A 40 -7.38 6.49 20.16
C ILE A 40 -7.39 7.98 19.79
N PRO A 41 -7.32 8.32 18.49
CA PRO A 41 -7.23 9.70 18.03
C PRO A 41 -8.47 10.53 18.40
N GLU A 42 -8.31 11.60 19.18
CA GLU A 42 -9.39 12.52 19.50
C GLU A 42 -9.58 13.61 18.42
N GLY A 43 -10.81 13.90 18.03
CA GLY A 43 -11.16 15.09 17.21
C GLY A 43 -10.53 15.10 15.81
N ASN A 44 -9.77 16.16 15.49
CA ASN A 44 -9.23 16.43 14.14
C ASN A 44 -8.26 15.34 13.63
N TYR A 45 -7.72 14.50 14.51
CA TYR A 45 -6.82 13.42 14.12
C TYR A 45 -7.52 12.32 13.29
N LEU A 46 -8.82 12.09 13.51
CA LEU A 46 -9.58 11.12 12.70
C LEU A 46 -9.72 11.57 11.24
N VAL A 47 -9.87 12.89 11.00
CA VAL A 47 -9.90 13.46 9.65
C VAL A 47 -8.55 13.25 8.95
N GLU A 48 -7.45 13.50 9.66
CA GLU A 48 -6.11 13.28 9.12
C GLU A 48 -5.88 11.79 8.81
N VAL A 49 -6.30 10.88 9.69
CA VAL A 49 -6.22 9.44 9.46
C VAL A 49 -7.05 9.03 8.24
N ALA A 50 -8.27 9.54 8.09
CA ALA A 50 -9.11 9.24 6.92
C ALA A 50 -8.44 9.67 5.60
N LEU A 51 -7.86 10.87 5.57
CA LEU A 51 -7.10 11.36 4.41
C LEU A 51 -5.85 10.51 4.16
N ASN A 52 -5.13 10.12 5.22
CA ASN A 52 -3.95 9.26 5.11
C ASN A 52 -4.31 7.88 4.57
N ILE A 53 -5.37 7.25 5.07
CA ILE A 53 -5.89 5.97 4.58
C ILE A 53 -6.31 6.09 3.11
N GLN A 54 -7.03 7.15 2.74
CA GLN A 54 -7.42 7.40 1.35
C GLN A 54 -6.19 7.53 0.44
N SER A 55 -5.10 8.14 0.92
CA SER A 55 -3.85 8.27 0.17
C SER A 55 -3.13 6.94 -0.06
N LEU A 56 -3.42 5.89 0.73
CA LEU A 56 -2.80 4.57 0.57
C LEU A 56 -3.16 3.92 -0.77
N LYS A 57 -4.35 4.21 -1.33
CA LYS A 57 -4.71 3.79 -2.69
C LYS A 57 -3.70 4.29 -3.72
N ILE A 58 -3.38 5.58 -3.67
CA ILE A 58 -2.43 6.20 -4.62
C ILE A 58 -1.05 5.56 -4.46
N GLN A 59 -0.66 5.22 -3.24
CA GLN A 59 0.61 4.54 -2.97
C GLN A 59 0.60 3.09 -3.47
N ALA A 60 -0.52 2.37 -3.33
CA ALA A 60 -0.71 1.05 -3.92
C ALA A 60 -0.63 1.09 -5.45
N ASP A 61 -1.22 2.09 -6.10
CA ASP A 61 -1.11 2.29 -7.56
C ASP A 61 0.35 2.52 -8.00
N LYS A 62 1.13 3.27 -7.21
CA LYS A 62 2.57 3.45 -7.48
C LYS A 62 3.35 2.14 -7.39
N VAL A 63 3.07 1.31 -6.39
CA VAL A 63 3.66 -0.03 -6.24
C VAL A 63 3.27 -0.93 -7.42
N LYS A 64 1.99 -0.92 -7.81
CA LYS A 64 1.47 -1.64 -8.97
C LYS A 64 2.24 -1.29 -10.24
N TRP A 65 2.36 0.00 -10.56
CA TRP A 65 3.08 0.43 -11.76
C TRP A 65 4.58 0.13 -11.67
N ALA A 66 5.19 0.27 -10.50
CA ALA A 66 6.60 -0.07 -10.31
C ALA A 66 6.85 -1.57 -10.48
N SER A 67 5.93 -2.42 -10.01
CA SER A 67 5.98 -3.88 -10.18
C SER A 67 5.82 -4.30 -11.64
N GLN A 68 4.87 -3.71 -12.37
CA GLN A 68 4.70 -3.99 -13.79
C GLN A 68 5.90 -3.53 -14.62
N ALA A 69 6.45 -2.35 -14.31
CA ALA A 69 7.68 -1.88 -14.93
C ALA A 69 8.87 -2.81 -14.63
N LEU A 70 8.96 -3.32 -13.40
CA LEU A 70 9.98 -4.28 -13.01
C LEU A 70 9.89 -5.60 -13.82
N ALA A 71 8.68 -6.11 -14.01
CA ALA A 71 8.41 -7.32 -14.81
C ALA A 71 8.82 -7.17 -16.29
N ILE A 72 8.88 -5.94 -16.81
CA ILE A 72 9.29 -5.65 -18.20
C ILE A 72 10.80 -5.36 -18.26
N ASP A 73 11.27 -4.46 -17.40
CA ASP A 73 12.60 -3.86 -17.50
C ASP A 73 13.69 -4.74 -16.88
N ALA A 74 13.33 -5.65 -15.99
CA ALA A 74 14.26 -6.48 -15.21
C ALA A 74 13.83 -7.95 -15.14
N ALA A 75 13.04 -8.44 -16.11
CA ALA A 75 12.48 -9.80 -16.14
C ALA A 75 13.53 -10.91 -15.95
N ASP A 76 14.74 -10.69 -16.50
CA ASP A 76 15.88 -11.61 -16.50
C ASP A 76 16.75 -11.50 -15.24
N MET A 77 16.47 -10.54 -14.34
CA MET A 77 17.29 -10.33 -13.14
C MET A 77 17.00 -11.42 -12.09
N PRO A 78 18.00 -11.87 -11.31
CA PRO A 78 17.83 -12.85 -10.22
C PRO A 78 16.71 -12.48 -9.23
N PHE A 79 16.59 -11.19 -8.93
CA PHE A 79 15.53 -10.65 -8.08
C PHE A 79 14.13 -11.02 -8.60
N VAL A 80 13.89 -10.85 -9.91
CA VAL A 80 12.57 -11.11 -10.52
C VAL A 80 12.37 -12.61 -10.76
N THR A 81 13.39 -13.29 -11.29
CA THR A 81 13.31 -14.71 -11.64
C THR A 81 13.11 -15.61 -10.42
N SER A 82 13.63 -15.24 -9.24
CA SER A 82 13.41 -16.00 -8.00
C SER A 82 11.95 -16.12 -7.55
N LYS A 83 11.09 -15.19 -7.95
CA LYS A 83 9.63 -15.20 -7.66
C LYS A 83 8.78 -15.47 -8.90
N GLY A 84 9.38 -15.37 -10.09
CA GLY A 84 8.71 -15.47 -11.37
C GLY A 84 8.14 -14.11 -11.83
N VAL A 85 8.15 -13.92 -13.16
CA VAL A 85 7.65 -12.68 -13.77
C VAL A 85 6.17 -12.44 -13.45
N ASP A 86 5.37 -13.51 -13.39
CA ASP A 86 3.94 -13.46 -13.07
C ASP A 86 3.63 -12.89 -11.68
N HIS A 87 4.55 -13.06 -10.73
CA HIS A 87 4.46 -12.44 -9.40
C HIS A 87 4.37 -10.92 -9.52
N PHE A 88 5.21 -10.33 -10.36
CA PHE A 88 5.33 -8.89 -10.52
C PHE A 88 4.39 -8.31 -11.59
N SER A 89 4.03 -9.08 -12.62
CA SER A 89 3.15 -8.62 -13.70
C SER A 89 1.65 -8.76 -13.39
N CYS A 90 1.28 -9.75 -12.57
CA CYS A 90 -0.11 -10.12 -12.31
C CYS A 90 -0.48 -10.08 -10.83
N PHE A 91 0.28 -10.80 -10.00
CA PHE A 91 -0.11 -11.01 -8.60
C PHE A 91 0.00 -9.74 -7.75
N ILE A 92 1.15 -9.07 -7.75
CA ILE A 92 1.33 -7.78 -7.05
C ILE A 92 0.31 -6.73 -7.53
N PRO A 93 0.09 -6.51 -8.85
CA PRO A 93 -0.94 -5.58 -9.33
C PRO A 93 -2.35 -5.86 -8.79
N ARG A 94 -2.81 -7.12 -8.82
CA ARG A 94 -4.11 -7.51 -8.27
C ARG A 94 -4.19 -7.24 -6.77
N PHE A 95 -3.09 -7.47 -6.07
CA PHE A 95 -3.02 -7.22 -4.64
C PHE A 95 -3.04 -5.71 -4.31
N CYS A 96 -2.35 -4.88 -5.09
CA CYS A 96 -2.44 -3.43 -4.98
C CYS A 96 -3.86 -2.92 -5.29
N ASP A 97 -4.56 -3.51 -6.25
CA ASP A 97 -5.97 -3.18 -6.53
C ASP A 97 -6.86 -3.53 -5.33
N TYR A 98 -6.65 -4.69 -4.70
CA TYR A 98 -7.33 -5.05 -3.45
C TYR A 98 -7.04 -4.03 -2.34
N ILE A 99 -5.78 -3.66 -2.10
CA ILE A 99 -5.42 -2.63 -1.11
C ILE A 99 -6.14 -1.32 -1.42
N GLY A 100 -6.15 -0.89 -2.68
CA GLY A 100 -6.82 0.34 -3.09
C GLY A 100 -8.32 0.33 -2.80
N ILE A 101 -8.99 -0.79 -3.07
CA ILE A 101 -10.43 -0.97 -2.78
C ILE A 101 -10.68 -0.92 -1.27
N GLU A 102 -9.94 -1.71 -0.50
CA GLU A 102 -10.17 -1.83 0.95
C GLU A 102 -9.85 -0.51 1.66
N THR A 103 -8.73 0.13 1.34
CA THR A 103 -8.39 1.44 1.93
C THR A 103 -9.38 2.55 1.56
N THR A 104 -9.94 2.52 0.34
CA THR A 104 -11.01 3.46 -0.03
C THR A 104 -12.25 3.24 0.83
N ARG A 105 -12.69 1.98 0.98
CA ARG A 105 -13.84 1.63 1.82
C ARG A 105 -13.62 2.01 3.28
N LEU A 106 -12.42 1.75 3.82
CA LEU A 106 -12.07 2.12 5.20
C LEU A 106 -12.09 3.65 5.38
N ALA A 107 -11.56 4.41 4.42
CA ALA A 107 -11.60 5.87 4.46
C ALA A 107 -13.03 6.42 4.39
N GLU A 108 -13.89 5.86 3.52
CA GLU A 108 -15.31 6.22 3.43
C GLU A 108 -16.04 5.94 4.74
N THR A 109 -15.83 4.74 5.31
CA THR A 109 -16.44 4.34 6.59
C THR A 109 -16.00 5.26 7.73
N LEU A 110 -14.71 5.63 7.75
CA LEU A 110 -14.17 6.56 8.75
C LEU A 110 -14.70 7.98 8.55
N GLN A 111 -14.83 8.45 7.31
CA GLN A 111 -15.45 9.74 7.01
C GLN A 111 -16.92 9.76 7.44
N ASP A 112 -17.69 8.71 7.17
CA ASP A 112 -19.07 8.61 7.62
C ASP A 112 -19.17 8.68 9.15
N HIS A 113 -18.26 8.00 9.87
CA HIS A 113 -18.18 8.06 11.32
C HIS A 113 -17.87 9.48 11.84
N ILE A 114 -16.96 10.20 11.18
CA ILE A 114 -16.63 11.59 11.54
C ILE A 114 -17.84 12.52 11.38
N HIS A 115 -18.62 12.37 10.30
CA HIS A 115 -19.78 13.23 10.02
C HIS A 115 -21.04 12.85 10.81
N LYS A 116 -21.17 11.57 11.17
CA LYS A 116 -22.30 11.03 11.94
C LYS A 116 -21.77 10.20 13.12
N PRO A 117 -21.21 10.86 14.15
CA PRO A 117 -20.64 10.15 15.29
C PRO A 117 -21.70 9.27 15.95
N VAL A 118 -21.41 7.97 16.04
CA VAL A 118 -22.29 7.01 16.71
C VAL A 118 -22.34 7.38 18.20
N PRO A 119 -23.52 7.58 18.80
CA PRO A 119 -23.62 8.01 20.18
C PRO A 119 -23.27 6.84 21.12
N LYS A 120 -21.99 6.72 21.47
CA LYS A 120 -21.38 6.07 22.66
C LYS A 120 -19.87 5.92 22.43
N THR A 121 -19.06 6.44 23.35
CA THR A 121 -17.59 6.41 23.33
C THR A 121 -17.00 5.00 23.24
N GLU A 122 -17.70 3.98 23.75
CA GLU A 122 -17.26 2.57 23.66
C GLU A 122 -17.28 2.03 22.22
N HIS A 123 -18.24 2.46 21.38
CA HIS A 123 -18.36 1.99 20.00
C HIS A 123 -17.37 2.70 19.05
N GLY A 124 -16.88 3.89 19.41
CA GLY A 124 -15.83 4.59 18.65
C GLY A 124 -14.48 3.89 18.74
N ILE A 125 -14.10 3.45 19.95
CA ILE A 125 -12.85 2.69 20.17
C ILE A 125 -12.91 1.33 19.46
N GLU A 126 -14.04 0.62 19.55
CA GLU A 126 -14.25 -0.64 18.82
C GLU A 126 -14.15 -0.46 17.31
N PHE A 127 -14.69 0.63 16.78
CA PHE A 127 -14.62 0.96 15.36
C PHE A 127 -13.19 1.26 14.90
N GLU A 128 -12.45 2.11 15.62
CA GLU A 128 -11.06 2.42 15.31
C GLU A 128 -10.16 1.18 15.37
N MET A 129 -10.38 0.30 16.36
CA MET A 129 -9.69 -0.99 16.46
C MET A 129 -10.02 -1.93 15.30
N LEU A 130 -11.27 -1.91 14.80
CA LEU A 130 -11.67 -2.69 13.61
C LEU A 130 -10.89 -2.23 12.38
N ILE A 131 -10.84 -0.91 12.13
CA ILE A 131 -10.06 -0.33 11.01
C ILE A 131 -8.57 -0.67 11.13
N ALA A 132 -8.01 -0.61 12.34
CA ALA A 132 -6.62 -0.99 12.59
C ALA A 132 -6.35 -2.48 12.29
N THR A 133 -7.29 -3.36 12.65
CA THR A 133 -7.20 -4.81 12.39
C THR A 133 -7.26 -5.11 10.90
N ASP A 134 -8.10 -4.41 10.15
CA ASP A 134 -8.18 -4.56 8.69
C ASP A 134 -6.88 -4.13 8.01
N LEU A 135 -6.29 -3.00 8.45
CA LEU A 135 -4.98 -2.57 7.96
C LEU A 135 -3.86 -3.54 8.33
N GLN A 136 -3.91 -4.18 9.51
CA GLN A 136 -2.96 -5.24 9.87
C GLN A 136 -3.10 -6.48 8.98
N SER A 137 -4.32 -6.87 8.62
CA SER A 137 -4.57 -7.98 7.69
C SER A 137 -3.98 -7.66 6.30
N VAL A 138 -4.15 -6.44 5.82
CA VAL A 138 -3.52 -5.94 4.59
C VAL A 138 -2.01 -6.01 4.68
N LEU A 139 -1.43 -5.54 5.78
CA LEU A 139 0.00 -5.53 6.01
C LEU A 139 0.61 -6.95 6.09
N ALA A 140 -0.04 -7.87 6.79
CA ALA A 140 0.39 -9.25 6.90
C ALA A 140 0.44 -9.91 5.51
N LYS A 141 -0.56 -9.62 4.67
CA LYS A 141 -0.58 -10.04 3.27
C LYS A 141 0.47 -9.32 2.42
N MET A 142 0.94 -8.12 2.77
CA MET A 142 2.08 -7.49 2.07
C MET A 142 3.41 -8.16 2.42
N GLY A 143 3.60 -8.54 3.69
CA GLY A 143 4.84 -9.18 4.16
C GLY A 143 5.13 -10.53 3.49
N THR A 144 4.10 -11.25 3.04
CA THR A 144 4.24 -12.50 2.29
C THR A 144 4.59 -12.32 0.81
N ILE A 145 4.53 -11.08 0.30
CA ILE A 145 4.66 -10.75 -1.14
C ILE A 145 5.95 -9.95 -1.41
N GLY A 146 6.42 -9.18 -0.43
CA GLY A 146 7.59 -8.32 -0.52
C GLY A 146 8.95 -8.99 -0.31
N MET A 147 8.99 -10.25 0.14
CA MET A 147 10.21 -11.08 0.28
C MET A 147 10.29 -12.10 -0.82
#